data_AF-A0A970BWS2-F1
#
_entry.id   AF-A0A970BWS2-F1
#
_cell.length_a   1.000
_cell.length_b   1.000
_cell.length_c   1.000
_cell.angle_alpha   90.00
_cell.angle_beta   90.00
_cell.angle_gamma   90.00
#
_symmetry.space_group_name_H-M   'P 1'
#
loop_
_entity.id
_entity.type
_entity.pdbx_description
1 polymer ?
#
loop_
_entity_poly.entity_id
_entity_poly.type
_entity_poly.pdbx_seq_one_letter_code
_entity_poly.pdbx_strand_id
1 'polypeptide(L)'
;MLQQTQVPTVIPYYERFLEDFPTVEALAAAPLDRVLAHWQGLGYYARARNLHAAARIVVEQHDGQVPRERTALRALPGIGPYIAAAVLSIAYGQDEAAIDTNIARVLCRLYDYGGDLTRAEGKRALQAYA
;
A
#
# COMPACT_ATOMS: atom_id res chain seq x y z
N MET A 1 3.06 2.25 5.12
CA MET A 1 4.34 2.48 5.80
C MET A 1 5.46 1.53 5.35
N LEU A 2 5.20 0.27 5.03
CA LEU A 2 6.21 -0.75 4.65
C LEU A 2 6.91 -0.54 3.29
N GLN A 3 6.45 0.40 2.46
CA GLN A 3 7.11 0.68 1.19
C GLN A 3 8.50 1.28 1.42
N GLN A 4 9.57 0.57 1.10
CA GLN A 4 10.96 1.04 1.28
C GLN A 4 11.28 1.40 2.74
N THR A 5 10.64 0.73 3.70
CA THR A 5 10.93 0.88 5.14
C THR A 5 10.86 -0.49 5.79
N GLN A 6 11.84 -0.83 6.62
CA GLN A 6 11.93 -2.15 7.25
C GLN A 6 10.83 -2.34 8.30
N VAL A 7 10.37 -3.57 8.48
CA VAL A 7 9.29 -3.92 9.43
C VAL A 7 9.60 -3.42 10.85
N PRO A 8 10.78 -3.68 11.46
CA PRO A 8 11.05 -3.24 12.83
C PRO A 8 10.96 -1.72 13.03
N THR A 9 11.31 -0.96 11.99
CA THR A 9 11.18 0.50 12.00
C THR A 9 9.71 0.93 11.93
N VAL A 10 8.87 0.20 11.19
CA VAL A 10 7.47 0.57 10.97
C VAL A 10 6.57 0.29 12.17
N ILE A 11 6.84 -0.77 12.95
CA ILE A 11 5.98 -1.21 14.07
C ILE A 11 5.56 -0.05 14.99
N PRO A 12 6.49 0.68 15.65
CA PRO A 12 6.10 1.73 16.60
C PRO A 12 5.40 2.93 15.94
N TYR A 13 5.65 3.17 14.65
CA TYR A 13 4.95 4.21 13.89
C TYR A 13 3.52 3.81 13.58
N TYR A 14 3.31 2.56 13.18
CA TYR A 14 2.01 2.03 12.84
C TYR A 14 1.09 2.00 14.07
N GLU A 15 1.59 1.53 15.21
CA GLU A 15 0.86 1.49 16.48
C GLU A 15 0.38 2.88 16.89
N ARG A 16 1.30 3.85 17.04
CA ARG A 16 0.97 5.24 17.37
C ARG A 16 0.03 5.88 16.36
N PHE A 17 0.21 5.60 15.07
CA PHE A 17 -0.63 6.18 14.02
C PHE A 17 -2.07 5.67 14.12
N LEU A 18 -2.29 4.40 14.45
CA LEU A 18 -3.64 3.85 14.66
C LEU A 18 -4.27 4.29 15.98
N GLU A 19 -3.47 4.54 17.03
CA GLU A 19 -3.98 5.12 18.27
C GLU A 19 -4.56 6.52 18.04
N ASP A 20 -3.85 7.38 17.29
CA ASP A 20 -4.27 8.74 16.98
C ASP A 20 -5.30 8.84 15.85
N PHE A 21 -5.26 7.91 14.88
CA PHE A 21 -6.16 7.85 13.73
C PHE A 21 -6.79 6.45 13.59
N PRO A 22 -7.72 6.09 14.49
CA PRO A 22 -8.28 4.74 14.54
C PRO A 22 -9.22 4.41 13.37
N THR A 23 -9.72 5.42 12.66
CA THR A 23 -10.62 5.25 11.52
C THR A 23 -10.18 6.13 10.34
N VAL A 24 -10.70 5.82 9.14
CA VAL A 24 -10.40 6.61 7.94
C VAL A 24 -10.97 8.03 8.05
N GLU A 25 -12.10 8.20 8.74
CA GLU A 25 -12.72 9.50 9.02
C GLU A 25 -11.84 10.34 9.95
N ALA A 26 -11.30 9.72 11.02
CA ALA A 26 -10.38 10.40 11.94
C ALA A 26 -9.12 10.87 11.21
N LEU A 27 -8.59 10.05 10.30
CA LEU A 27 -7.47 10.43 9.45
C LEU A 27 -7.82 11.54 8.47
N ALA A 28 -8.97 11.45 7.77
CA ALA A 28 -9.39 12.42 6.75
C ALA A 28 -9.68 13.82 7.33
N ALA A 29 -10.23 13.86 8.54
CA ALA A 29 -10.54 15.10 9.26
C ALA A 29 -9.31 15.77 9.90
N ALA A 30 -8.20 15.03 10.06
CA ALA A 30 -7.00 15.56 10.70
C ALA A 30 -6.35 16.68 9.87
N PRO A 31 -5.74 17.69 10.52
CA PRO A 31 -4.85 18.62 9.83
C PRO A 31 -3.66 17.87 9.22
N LEU A 32 -3.29 18.21 7.98
CA LEU A 32 -2.18 17.55 7.29
C LEU A 32 -0.89 17.58 8.11
N ASP A 33 -0.58 18.70 8.77
CA ASP A 33 0.63 18.84 9.59
C ASP A 33 0.68 17.83 10.74
N ARG A 34 -0.48 17.48 11.35
CA ARG A 34 -0.55 16.43 12.37
C ARG A 34 -0.20 15.07 11.77
N VAL A 35 -0.74 14.75 10.59
CA VAL A 35 -0.41 13.50 9.87
C VAL A 35 1.07 13.44 9.52
N LEU A 36 1.66 14.55 9.06
CA LEU A 36 3.10 14.62 8.74
C LEU A 36 3.98 14.46 9.98
N ALA A 37 3.56 14.98 11.13
CA ALA A 37 4.26 14.80 12.41
C ALA A 37 4.33 13.31 12.79
N HIS A 38 3.24 12.54 12.64
CA HIS A 38 3.28 11.10 12.90
C HIS A 38 4.16 10.33 11.91
N TRP A 39 4.42 10.90 10.74
CA TRP A 39 5.27 10.32 9.70
C TRP A 39 6.75 10.74 9.81
N GLN A 40 7.07 11.68 10.70
CA GLN A 40 8.40 12.25 10.84
C GLN A 40 9.43 11.15 11.16
N GLY A 41 10.43 11.00 10.30
CA GLY A 41 11.48 9.97 10.44
C GLY A 41 11.32 8.76 9.52
N LEU A 42 10.14 8.53 8.91
CA LEU A 42 9.94 7.44 7.95
C LEU A 42 10.42 7.76 6.51
N GLY A 43 10.72 9.04 6.23
CA GLY A 43 11.08 9.50 4.89
C GLY A 43 9.93 9.41 3.87
N TYR A 44 10.20 9.84 2.63
CA TYR A 44 9.24 9.81 1.52
C TYR A 44 7.85 10.38 1.90
N TYR A 45 7.80 11.64 2.35
CA TYR A 45 6.58 12.29 2.85
C TYR A 45 5.43 12.37 1.84
N ALA A 46 5.72 12.20 0.54
CA ALA A 46 4.68 12.03 -0.48
C ALA A 46 3.74 10.86 -0.15
N ARG A 47 4.23 9.78 0.48
CA ARG A 47 3.40 8.65 0.94
C ARG A 47 2.36 9.09 1.98
N ALA A 48 2.76 9.92 2.94
CA ALA A 48 1.87 10.44 3.98
C ALA A 48 0.80 11.37 3.38
N ARG A 49 1.23 12.28 2.48
CA ARG A 49 0.32 13.21 1.79
C ARG A 49 -0.70 12.45 0.94
N ASN A 50 -0.25 11.45 0.19
CA ASN A 50 -1.12 10.62 -0.64
C ASN A 50 -2.09 9.78 0.22
N LEU A 51 -1.62 9.18 1.31
CA LEU A 51 -2.48 8.44 2.23
C LEU A 51 -3.58 9.34 2.81
N HIS A 52 -3.23 10.55 3.23
CA HIS A 52 -4.20 11.52 3.76
C HIS A 52 -5.20 11.97 2.68
N ALA A 53 -4.74 12.25 1.46
CA ALA A 53 -5.61 12.58 0.34
C ALA A 53 -6.54 11.41 -0.04
N ALA A 54 -6.03 10.18 -0.04
CA ALA A 54 -6.83 8.98 -0.27
C ALA A 54 -7.90 8.79 0.81
N ALA A 55 -7.57 9.00 2.09
CA ALA A 55 -8.53 8.93 3.19
C ALA A 55 -9.69 9.93 2.99
N ARG A 56 -9.38 11.16 2.57
CA ARG A 56 -10.41 12.17 2.25
C ARG A 56 -11.32 11.73 1.12
N ILE A 57 -10.76 11.23 0.01
CA ILE A 57 -11.54 10.71 -1.11
C ILE A 57 -12.43 9.53 -0.68
N VAL A 58 -11.92 8.63 0.16
CA VAL A 58 -12.71 7.51 0.72
C VAL A 58 -13.91 8.01 1.50
N VAL A 59 -13.74 9.03 2.34
CA VAL A 59 -14.85 9.61 3.10
C VAL A 59 -15.83 10.36 2.19
N GLU A 60 -15.33 11.18 1.27
CA GLU A 60 -16.16 12.07 0.44
C GLU A 60 -16.91 11.34 -0.69
N GLN A 61 -16.30 10.31 -1.28
CA GLN A 61 -16.81 9.66 -2.50
C GLN A 61 -17.21 8.20 -2.30
N HIS A 62 -16.83 7.60 -1.17
CA HIS A 62 -17.08 6.19 -0.88
C HIS A 62 -17.68 5.96 0.51
N ASP A 63 -18.28 6.99 1.13
CA ASP A 63 -18.96 6.90 2.42
C ASP A 63 -18.12 6.24 3.54
N GLY A 64 -16.82 6.53 3.56
CA GLY A 64 -15.87 5.98 4.54
C GLY A 64 -15.48 4.52 4.27
N GLN A 65 -15.95 3.92 3.17
CA GLN A 65 -15.62 2.54 2.81
C GLN A 65 -14.50 2.50 1.78
N VAL A 66 -13.37 1.89 2.14
CA VAL A 66 -12.26 1.69 1.19
C VAL A 66 -12.77 0.84 0.00
N PRO A 67 -12.61 1.28 -1.26
CA PRO A 67 -13.17 0.57 -2.40
C PRO A 67 -12.71 -0.89 -2.50
N ARG A 68 -13.66 -1.79 -2.77
CA ARG A 68 -13.41 -3.22 -3.05
C ARG A 68 -13.13 -3.52 -4.51
N GLU A 69 -13.42 -2.57 -5.39
CA GLU A 69 -13.20 -2.70 -6.83
C GLU A 69 -11.81 -2.16 -7.17
N ARG A 70 -11.04 -2.94 -7.94
CA ARG A 70 -9.63 -2.66 -8.20
C ARG A 70 -9.41 -1.32 -8.89
N THR A 71 -10.25 -0.97 -9.86
CA THR A 71 -10.12 0.28 -10.62
C THR A 71 -10.33 1.49 -9.72
N ALA A 72 -11.37 1.48 -8.90
CA ALA A 72 -11.66 2.50 -7.91
C ALA A 72 -10.55 2.60 -6.86
N LEU A 73 -10.08 1.47 -6.32
CA LEU A 73 -8.99 1.46 -5.34
C LEU A 73 -7.69 2.02 -5.94
N ARG A 74 -7.38 1.70 -7.20
CA ARG A 74 -6.21 2.21 -7.93
C ARG A 74 -6.32 3.69 -8.33
N ALA A 75 -7.53 4.25 -8.35
CA ALA A 75 -7.72 5.68 -8.59
C ALA A 75 -7.30 6.53 -7.39
N LEU A 76 -7.20 5.93 -6.19
CA LEU A 76 -6.78 6.65 -4.98
C LEU A 76 -5.30 7.04 -5.04
N PRO A 77 -4.93 8.24 -4.55
CA PRO A 77 -3.55 8.72 -4.52
C PRO A 77 -2.60 7.76 -3.82
N GLY A 78 -1.47 7.46 -4.47
CA GLY A 78 -0.43 6.60 -3.90
C GLY A 78 -0.74 5.10 -3.94
N ILE A 79 -1.89 4.67 -4.46
CA ILE A 79 -2.23 3.25 -4.59
C ILE A 79 -1.80 2.72 -5.96
N GLY A 80 -0.60 2.14 -5.99
CA GLY A 80 -0.09 1.41 -7.15
C GLY A 80 -0.61 -0.04 -7.24
N PRO A 81 -0.25 -0.79 -8.30
CA PRO A 81 -0.69 -2.17 -8.51
C PRO A 81 -0.45 -3.10 -7.31
N TYR A 82 0.73 -3.01 -6.69
CA TYR A 82 1.08 -3.80 -5.52
C TYR A 82 0.19 -3.50 -4.31
N ILE A 83 -0.04 -2.21 -3.98
CA ILE A 83 -0.87 -1.84 -2.82
C ILE A 83 -2.31 -2.30 -3.06
N ALA A 84 -2.85 -2.09 -4.27
CA ALA A 84 -4.20 -2.53 -4.60
C ALA A 84 -4.33 -4.05 -4.39
N ALA A 85 -3.44 -4.85 -4.98
CA ALA A 85 -3.48 -6.31 -4.81
C ALA A 85 -3.32 -6.73 -3.33
N ALA A 86 -2.41 -6.11 -2.59
CA ALA A 86 -2.20 -6.41 -1.16
C ALA A 86 -3.44 -6.09 -0.30
N VAL A 87 -4.07 -4.93 -0.53
CA VAL A 87 -5.28 -4.54 0.23
C VAL A 87 -6.46 -5.45 -0.13
N LEU A 88 -6.70 -5.70 -1.43
CA LEU A 88 -7.82 -6.53 -1.88
C LEU A 88 -7.70 -7.99 -1.41
N SER A 89 -6.50 -8.56 -1.45
CA SER A 89 -6.28 -9.92 -0.94
C SER A 89 -6.39 -9.99 0.58
N ILE A 90 -5.68 -9.13 1.32
CA ILE A 90 -5.60 -9.23 2.79
C ILE A 90 -6.90 -8.79 3.46
N ALA A 91 -7.44 -7.63 3.08
CA ALA A 91 -8.60 -7.04 3.76
C ALA A 91 -9.94 -7.55 3.20
N TYR A 92 -9.99 -7.93 1.93
CA TYR A 92 -11.22 -8.36 1.26
C TYR A 92 -11.23 -9.82 0.81
N GLY A 93 -10.15 -10.57 1.01
CA GLY A 93 -10.08 -11.99 0.66
C GLY A 93 -10.17 -12.27 -0.83
N GLN A 94 -9.87 -11.29 -1.68
CA GLN A 94 -9.93 -11.44 -3.13
C GLN A 94 -8.69 -12.19 -3.65
N ASP A 95 -8.86 -12.90 -4.76
CA ASP A 95 -7.79 -13.62 -5.44
C ASP A 95 -6.89 -12.67 -6.23
N GLU A 96 -5.93 -12.07 -5.52
CA GLU A 96 -5.12 -10.95 -5.98
C GLU A 96 -3.64 -11.16 -5.62
N ALA A 97 -2.79 -11.30 -6.64
CA ALA A 97 -1.36 -11.55 -6.46
C ALA A 97 -0.56 -10.28 -6.11
N ALA A 98 -0.24 -10.09 -4.83
CA ALA A 98 0.58 -8.99 -4.34
C ALA A 98 2.09 -9.28 -4.43
N ILE A 99 2.64 -9.24 -5.65
CA ILE A 99 4.06 -9.55 -5.89
C ILE A 99 4.94 -8.32 -5.60
N ASP A 100 5.69 -8.36 -4.49
CA ASP A 100 6.78 -7.44 -4.19
C ASP A 100 8.15 -8.03 -4.56
N THR A 101 9.24 -7.35 -4.21
CA THR A 101 10.61 -7.83 -4.48
C THR A 101 10.96 -9.09 -3.69
N ASN A 102 10.31 -9.35 -2.55
CA ASN A 102 10.54 -10.55 -1.75
C ASN A 102 9.87 -11.77 -2.40
N ILE A 103 8.59 -11.64 -2.76
CA ILE A 103 7.86 -12.69 -3.48
C ILE A 103 8.50 -12.93 -4.84
N ALA A 104 8.86 -11.89 -5.59
CA ALA A 104 9.53 -12.05 -6.86
C ALA A 104 10.84 -12.85 -6.74
N ARG A 105 11.65 -12.58 -5.70
CA ARG A 105 12.87 -13.34 -5.42
C ARG A 105 12.60 -14.81 -5.09
N VAL A 106 11.50 -15.11 -4.39
CA VAL A 106 11.09 -16.50 -4.11
C VAL A 106 10.65 -17.19 -5.40
N LEU A 107 9.76 -16.57 -6.18
CA LEU A 107 9.26 -17.12 -7.44
C LEU A 107 10.41 -17.39 -8.43
N CYS A 108 11.36 -16.45 -8.57
CA CYS A 108 12.54 -16.65 -9.39
C CYS A 108 13.33 -17.91 -9.01
N ARG A 109 13.51 -18.17 -7.71
CA ARG A 109 14.26 -19.35 -7.24
C ARG A 109 13.45 -20.63 -7.35
N LEU A 110 12.15 -20.55 -7.09
CA LEU A 110 11.25 -21.70 -7.14
C LEU A 110 11.08 -22.23 -8.56
N TYR A 111 10.99 -21.33 -9.54
CA TYR A 111 10.75 -21.67 -10.95
C TYR A 111 12.02 -21.58 -11.82
N ASP A 112 13.20 -21.42 -11.22
CA ASP A 112 14.48 -21.21 -11.91
C ASP A 112 14.40 -20.11 -12.99
N TYR A 113 13.68 -19.03 -12.69
CA TYR A 113 13.46 -17.92 -13.62
C TYR A 113 14.58 -16.88 -13.53
N GLY A 114 15.48 -16.90 -14.52
CA GLY A 114 16.61 -15.99 -14.66
C GLY A 114 16.34 -14.70 -15.44
N GLY A 115 15.07 -14.35 -15.70
CA GLY A 115 14.73 -13.16 -16.48
C GLY A 115 14.97 -11.83 -15.73
N ASP A 116 15.19 -10.76 -16.50
CA ASP A 116 15.49 -9.43 -15.96
C ASP A 116 14.25 -8.75 -15.36
N LEU A 117 14.16 -8.73 -14.03
CA LEU A 117 13.07 -8.10 -13.28
C LEU A 117 13.11 -6.57 -13.29
N THR A 118 14.15 -5.94 -13.84
CA THR A 118 14.14 -4.48 -14.07
C THR A 118 13.23 -4.12 -15.24
N ARG A 119 12.96 -5.06 -16.16
CA ARG A 119 12.10 -4.87 -17.32
C ARG A 119 10.64 -5.23 -17.01
N ALA A 120 9.72 -4.52 -17.67
CA ALA A 120 8.28 -4.78 -17.53
C ALA A 120 7.89 -6.20 -17.98
N GLU A 121 8.58 -6.75 -18.98
CA GLU A 121 8.39 -8.12 -19.44
C GLU A 121 8.71 -9.15 -18.34
N GLY A 122 9.86 -9.03 -17.66
CA GLY A 122 10.23 -9.93 -16.59
C GLY A 122 9.28 -9.87 -15.40
N LYS A 123 8.80 -8.68 -15.06
CA LYS A 123 7.77 -8.50 -14.02
C LYS A 123 6.43 -9.17 -14.41
N ARG A 124 6.02 -9.07 -15.67
CA ARG A 124 4.79 -9.72 -16.18
C ARG A 124 4.91 -11.24 -16.20
N ALA A 125 6.07 -11.78 -16.55
CA ALA A 125 6.29 -13.23 -16.52
C ALA A 125 6.06 -13.81 -15.12
N LEU A 126 6.48 -13.12 -14.06
CA LEU A 126 6.24 -13.57 -12.68
C LEU A 126 4.77 -13.53 -12.27
N GLN A 127 3.96 -12.66 -12.86
CA GLN A 127 2.52 -12.64 -12.60
C GLN A 127 1.81 -13.88 -13.13
N ALA A 128 2.38 -14.60 -14.11
CA ALA A 128 1.80 -15.84 -14.62
C ALA A 128 2.02 -17.05 -13.70
N TYR A 129 2.91 -16.93 -12.70
CA TYR A 129 3.16 -17.98 -11.71
C TYR A 129 2.31 -17.83 -10.43
N ALA A 130 1.59 -16.72 -10.29
CA ALA A 130 0.75 -16.40 -9.14
C ALA A 130 -0.72 -16.49 -9.53
#